data_AF-A0A965IKB4-F1
#
_entry.id   AF-A0A965IKB4-F1
#
_cell.length_a   1.000
_cell.length_b   1.000
_cell.length_c   1.000
_cell.angle_alpha   90.00
_cell.angle_beta   90.00
_cell.angle_gamma   90.00
#
_symmetry.space_group_name_H-M   'P 1'
#
loop_
_entity.id
_entity.type
_entity.pdbx_description
1 polymer ?
#
loop_
_entity_poly.entity_id
_entity_poly.type
_entity_poly.pdbx_seq_one_letter_code
_entity_poly.pdbx_strand_id
1 'polypeptide(L)'
;MSSSLERVLQRAEALMHRIESVLPQPLQAPDWTASVAYRYRKRSSGHGTLEPVRHVAQLGLQDLKEIDQQKEKIQRNTEQFVNGLPANNVLLTGARGTGKSSLIKACLNTYAPRGLRLIEVDKDDLVDLPDI
;
A
#
# COMPACT_ATOMS: atom_id res chain seq x y z
N MET A 1 6.83 42.73 -34.42
CA MET A 1 7.82 41.74 -33.96
C MET A 1 7.36 40.91 -32.73
N SER A 2 6.07 40.89 -32.36
CA SER A 2 5.58 40.12 -31.19
C SER A 2 5.08 38.69 -31.49
N SER A 3 4.63 38.41 -32.72
CA SER A 3 3.95 37.14 -33.05
C SER A 3 4.85 35.89 -33.07
N SER A 4 6.17 36.06 -33.17
CA SER A 4 7.12 34.95 -33.02
C SER A 4 7.37 34.65 -31.54
N LEU A 5 7.43 35.68 -30.69
CA LEU A 5 7.62 35.53 -29.26
C LEU A 5 6.38 34.88 -28.62
N GLU A 6 5.19 35.33 -29.00
CA GLU A 6 3.92 34.72 -28.57
C GLU A 6 3.83 33.23 -28.94
N ARG A 7 4.25 32.85 -30.16
CA ARG A 7 4.29 31.44 -30.58
C ARG A 7 5.30 30.61 -29.78
N VAL A 8 6.44 31.19 -29.42
CA VAL A 8 7.43 30.51 -28.56
C VAL A 8 6.87 30.33 -27.15
N LEU A 9 6.22 31.36 -26.59
CA LEU A 9 5.60 31.28 -25.27
C LEU A 9 4.48 30.24 -25.22
N GLN A 10 3.58 30.21 -26.21
CA GLN A 10 2.54 29.18 -26.30
C GLN A 10 3.11 27.77 -26.41
N ARG A 11 4.20 27.60 -27.17
CA ARG A 11 4.89 26.29 -27.26
C ARG A 11 5.59 25.90 -25.96
N ALA A 12 6.18 26.86 -25.26
CA ALA A 12 6.80 26.63 -23.97
C ALA A 12 5.77 26.25 -22.90
N GLU A 13 4.60 26.90 -22.88
CA GLU A 13 3.48 26.57 -21.99
C GLU A 13 2.92 25.17 -22.29
N ALA A 14 2.71 24.83 -23.56
CA ALA A 14 2.30 23.49 -23.96
C ALA A 14 3.34 22.42 -23.59
N LEU A 15 4.63 22.75 -23.66
CA LEU A 15 5.71 21.86 -23.22
C LEU A 15 5.73 21.72 -21.69
N MET A 16 5.57 22.81 -20.95
CA MET A 16 5.50 22.79 -19.49
C MET A 16 4.35 21.91 -19.00
N HIS A 17 3.15 22.04 -19.55
CA HIS A 17 2.03 21.16 -19.16
C HIS A 17 2.29 19.67 -19.47
N ARG A 18 2.97 19.36 -20.59
CA ARG A 18 3.36 17.98 -20.89
C ARG A 18 4.41 17.46 -19.91
N ILE A 19 5.38 18.29 -19.54
CA ILE A 19 6.41 17.94 -18.56
C ILE A 19 5.77 17.75 -17.18
N GLU A 20 4.90 18.65 -16.72
CA GLU A 20 4.15 18.53 -15.46
C GLU A 20 3.34 17.24 -15.39
N SER A 21 2.78 16.78 -16.52
CA SER A 21 2.03 15.52 -16.59
C SER A 21 2.90 14.25 -16.49
N VAL A 22 4.22 14.39 -16.62
CA VAL A 22 5.19 13.28 -16.63
C VAL A 22 6.18 13.37 -15.46
N LEU A 23 6.32 14.54 -14.83
CA LEU A 23 7.22 14.74 -13.70
C LEU A 23 6.76 13.89 -12.50
N PRO A 24 7.70 13.20 -11.82
CA PRO A 24 7.39 12.42 -10.63
C PRO A 24 6.74 13.29 -9.56
N GLN A 25 5.44 13.08 -9.33
CA GLN A 25 4.75 13.68 -8.19
C GLN A 25 5.06 12.85 -6.94
N PRO A 26 5.24 13.49 -5.78
CA PRO A 26 5.43 12.76 -4.52
C PRO A 26 4.21 11.88 -4.26
N LEU A 27 4.44 10.72 -3.65
CA LEU A 27 3.37 9.82 -3.23
C LEU A 27 2.40 10.61 -2.33
N GLN A 28 1.13 10.64 -2.73
CA GLN A 28 0.09 11.29 -1.94
C GLN A 28 -0.66 10.26 -1.10
N ALA A 29 -1.03 10.65 0.11
CA ALA A 29 -1.88 9.83 0.96
C ALA A 29 -3.23 9.56 0.27
N PRO A 30 -3.68 8.29 0.21
CA PRO A 30 -4.99 7.98 -0.32
C PRO A 30 -6.08 8.47 0.65
N ASP A 31 -7.33 8.46 0.18
CA ASP A 31 -8.46 8.53 1.09
C ASP A 31 -8.48 7.28 1.99
N TRP A 32 -8.06 7.44 3.24
CA TRP A 32 -8.03 6.39 4.25
C TRP A 32 -9.43 5.87 4.64
N THR A 33 -10.50 6.54 4.24
CA THR A 33 -11.87 6.06 4.47
C THR A 33 -12.35 5.10 3.38
N ALA A 34 -11.70 5.10 2.21
CA ALA A 34 -12.09 4.30 1.06
C ALA A 34 -11.90 2.78 1.26
N SER A 35 -10.88 2.35 2.02
CA SER A 35 -10.66 0.93 2.34
C SER A 35 -9.73 0.73 3.53
N VAL A 36 -9.79 -0.43 4.19
CA VAL A 36 -8.83 -0.83 5.23
C VAL A 36 -7.55 -1.46 4.64
N ALA A 37 -7.54 -1.75 3.34
CA ALA A 37 -6.39 -2.27 2.63
C ALA A 37 -6.13 -1.48 1.34
N TYR A 38 -4.85 -1.29 1.03
CA TYR A 38 -4.37 -0.58 -0.15
C TYR A 38 -3.29 -1.42 -0.84
N ARG A 39 -3.09 -1.14 -2.13
CA ARG A 39 -1.99 -1.70 -2.90
C ARG A 39 -1.16 -0.56 -3.46
N TYR A 40 0.14 -0.61 -3.24
CA TYR A 40 1.08 0.24 -3.93
C TYR A 40 1.20 -0.21 -5.40
N ARG A 41 1.06 0.75 -6.31
CA ARG A 41 1.23 0.55 -7.75
C ARG A 41 2.11 1.64 -8.31
N LYS A 42 3.18 1.24 -8.99
CA LYS A 42 3.98 2.13 -9.83
C LYS A 42 3.37 2.25 -11.22
N ARG A 43 3.06 3.47 -11.64
CA ARG A 43 2.58 3.76 -13.00
C ARG A 43 3.76 3.84 -13.96
N SER A 44 3.49 3.68 -15.26
CA SER A 44 4.50 3.79 -16.33
C SER A 44 5.20 5.15 -16.38
N SER A 45 4.57 6.21 -15.84
CA SER A 45 5.18 7.53 -15.67
C SER A 45 6.15 7.64 -14.48
N GLY A 46 6.34 6.54 -13.73
CA GLY A 46 7.22 6.48 -12.56
C GLY A 46 6.55 6.85 -11.23
N HIS A 47 5.27 7.21 -11.22
CA HIS A 47 4.55 7.60 -9.99
C HIS A 47 4.07 6.38 -9.21
N GLY A 48 4.36 6.35 -7.91
CA GLY A 48 3.70 5.47 -6.96
C GLY A 48 2.31 5.97 -6.60
N THR A 49 1.34 5.07 -6.48
CA THR A 49 -0.02 5.39 -5.99
C THR A 49 -0.50 4.28 -5.06
N LEU A 50 -1.25 4.64 -4.01
CA LEU A 50 -1.93 3.69 -3.14
C LEU A 50 -3.37 3.51 -3.59
N GLU A 51 -3.67 2.37 -4.21
CA GLU A 51 -5.00 2.05 -4.71
C GLU A 51 -5.80 1.29 -3.65
N PRO A 52 -7.04 1.69 -3.32
CA PRO A 52 -7.86 0.98 -2.33
C PRO A 52 -8.26 -0.41 -2.84
N VAL A 53 -8.10 -1.42 -1.99
CA VAL A 53 -8.60 -2.77 -2.25
C VAL A 53 -10.10 -2.79 -2.01
N ARG A 54 -10.88 -2.87 -3.09
CA ARG A 54 -12.36 -2.81 -3.05
C ARG A 54 -13.00 -4.01 -2.34
N HIS A 55 -12.37 -5.19 -2.47
CA HIS A 55 -12.88 -6.44 -1.90
C HIS A 55 -11.84 -7.03 -0.96
N VAL A 56 -11.94 -6.69 0.32
CA VAL A 56 -11.16 -7.32 1.38
C VAL A 56 -11.82 -8.64 1.74
N ALA A 57 -11.04 -9.72 1.74
CA ALA A 57 -11.54 -11.05 2.07
C ALA A 57 -12.08 -11.06 3.52
N GLN A 58 -13.32 -11.48 3.70
CA GLN A 58 -13.91 -11.70 5.03
C GLN A 58 -13.43 -13.05 5.56
N LEU A 59 -12.34 -13.01 6.32
CA LEU A 59 -11.68 -14.17 6.91
C LEU A 59 -11.35 -13.84 8.37
N GLY A 60 -11.80 -14.67 9.30
CA GLY A 60 -11.46 -14.56 10.72
C GLY A 60 -10.26 -15.44 11.10
N LEU A 61 -9.65 -15.15 12.25
CA LEU A 61 -8.57 -15.97 12.81
C LEU A 61 -9.02 -17.39 13.15
N GLN A 62 -10.31 -17.55 13.49
CA GLN A 62 -10.95 -18.83 13.80
C GLN A 62 -11.11 -19.75 12.58
N ASP A 63 -11.12 -19.18 11.37
CA ASP A 63 -11.27 -19.94 10.11
C ASP A 63 -9.96 -20.62 9.69
N LEU A 64 -8.85 -20.15 10.24
CA LEU A 64 -7.52 -20.70 10.02
C LEU A 64 -7.27 -21.87 10.98
N LYS A 65 -7.14 -23.08 10.43
CA LYS A 65 -6.91 -24.33 11.19
C LYS A 65 -5.44 -24.75 11.13
N GLU A 66 -5.02 -25.55 12.11
CA GLU A 66 -3.67 -26.17 12.17
C GLU A 66 -2.48 -25.19 12.23
N ILE A 67 -2.71 -23.92 12.59
CA ILE A 67 -1.65 -22.88 12.67
C ILE A 67 -1.74 -22.04 13.95
N ASP A 68 -2.18 -22.64 15.06
CA ASP A 68 -2.45 -21.92 16.31
C ASP A 68 -1.23 -21.18 16.86
N GLN A 69 -0.05 -21.80 16.83
CA GLN A 69 1.19 -21.15 17.31
C GLN A 69 1.56 -19.92 16.47
N GLN A 70 1.39 -19.98 15.15
CA GLN A 70 1.65 -18.85 14.26
C GLN A 70 0.62 -17.75 14.46
N LYS A 71 -0.66 -18.12 14.63
CA LYS A 71 -1.74 -17.16 14.93
C LYS A 71 -1.45 -16.38 16.20
N GLU A 72 -1.12 -17.05 17.29
CA GLU A 72 -0.88 -16.41 18.58
C GLU A 72 0.29 -15.40 18.51
N LYS A 73 1.41 -15.80 17.87
CA LYS A 73 2.58 -14.92 17.72
C LYS A 73 2.26 -13.67 16.90
N ILE A 74 1.58 -13.82 15.76
CA ILE A 74 1.22 -12.69 14.91
C ILE A 74 0.18 -11.81 15.57
N GLN A 75 -0.81 -12.40 16.24
CA GLN A 75 -1.85 -11.67 16.93
C GLN A 75 -1.26 -10.81 18.05
N ARG A 76 -0.40 -11.38 18.90
CA ARG A 76 0.28 -10.64 19.98
C ARG A 76 1.18 -9.51 19.44
N ASN A 77 1.87 -9.74 18.34
CA ASN A 77 2.72 -8.71 17.72
C ASN A 77 1.88 -7.58 17.11
N THR A 78 0.80 -7.93 16.41
CA THR A 78 -0.12 -6.98 15.78
C THR A 78 -0.87 -6.16 16.83
N GLU A 79 -1.28 -6.78 17.94
CA GLU A 79 -1.93 -6.07 19.04
C GLU A 79 -1.01 -5.03 19.69
N GLN A 80 0.27 -5.36 19.89
CA GLN A 80 1.26 -4.38 20.34
C GLN A 80 1.37 -3.22 19.35
N PHE A 81 1.51 -3.52 18.05
CA PHE A 81 1.59 -2.50 17.01
C PHE A 81 0.38 -1.55 17.00
N VAL A 82 -0.83 -2.11 17.06
CA VAL A 82 -2.09 -1.36 17.08
C VAL A 82 -2.22 -0.49 18.33
N ASN A 83 -1.63 -0.93 19.45
CA ASN A 83 -1.60 -0.16 20.70
C ASN A 83 -0.46 0.88 20.76
N GLY A 84 0.33 1.05 19.69
CA GLY A 84 1.50 1.93 19.70
C GLY A 84 2.65 1.44 20.58
N LEU A 85 2.65 0.16 20.93
CA LEU A 85 3.72 -0.50 21.68
C LEU A 85 4.79 -1.06 20.71
N PRO A 86 6.01 -1.35 21.20
CA PRO A 86 7.03 -1.99 20.37
C PRO A 86 6.51 -3.27 19.72
N ALA A 87 6.70 -3.38 18.41
CA ALA A 87 6.33 -4.55 17.61
C ALA A 87 7.48 -4.93 16.69
N ASN A 88 7.55 -6.21 16.34
CA ASN A 88 8.60 -6.77 15.52
C ASN A 88 8.20 -6.75 14.04
N ASN A 89 9.20 -6.58 13.17
CA ASN A 89 9.07 -6.93 11.76
C ASN A 89 8.95 -8.46 11.64
N VAL A 90 7.97 -8.93 10.88
CA VAL A 90 7.66 -10.35 10.76
C VAL A 90 7.97 -10.83 9.35
N LEU A 91 8.76 -11.91 9.25
CA LEU A 91 8.90 -12.69 8.03
C LEU A 91 8.06 -13.97 8.14
N LEU A 92 7.02 -14.11 7.32
CA LEU A 92 6.24 -15.34 7.21
C LEU A 92 6.84 -16.26 6.15
N THR A 93 7.37 -17.42 6.57
CA THR A 93 7.98 -18.42 5.68
C THR A 93 7.11 -19.68 5.56
N GLY A 94 7.39 -20.51 4.56
CA GLY A 94 6.70 -21.79 4.32
C GLY A 94 6.17 -21.93 2.89
N ALA A 95 5.72 -23.14 2.53
CA ALA A 95 5.28 -23.50 1.19
C ALA A 95 4.08 -22.66 0.68
N ARG A 96 3.85 -22.64 -0.64
CA ARG A 96 2.65 -22.01 -1.22
C ARG A 96 1.40 -22.70 -0.65
N GLY A 97 0.38 -21.92 -0.31
CA GLY A 97 -0.88 -22.45 0.22
C GLY A 97 -0.92 -22.67 1.73
N THR A 98 0.15 -22.40 2.48
CA THR A 98 0.18 -22.56 3.96
C THR A 98 -0.55 -21.45 4.74
N GLY A 99 -1.41 -20.67 4.10
CA GLY A 99 -2.23 -19.66 4.79
C GLY A 99 -1.51 -18.39 5.24
N LYS A 100 -0.28 -18.10 4.82
CA LYS A 100 0.47 -16.87 5.20
C LYS A 100 -0.31 -15.57 4.92
N SER A 101 -0.74 -15.37 3.67
CA SER A 101 -1.53 -14.19 3.29
C SER A 101 -2.89 -14.19 3.97
N SER A 102 -3.47 -15.37 4.19
CA SER A 102 -4.73 -15.54 4.90
C SER A 102 -4.61 -15.10 6.36
N LEU A 103 -3.50 -15.42 7.03
CA LEU A 103 -3.21 -14.97 8.40
C LEU A 103 -3.13 -13.45 8.51
N ILE A 104 -2.43 -12.79 7.58
CA ILE A 104 -2.37 -11.32 7.54
C ILE A 104 -3.76 -10.70 7.31
N LYS A 105 -4.54 -11.25 6.38
CA LYS A 105 -5.92 -10.79 6.11
C LYS A 105 -6.83 -10.97 7.32
N ALA A 106 -6.69 -12.09 8.04
CA ALA A 106 -7.46 -12.35 9.26
C ALA A 106 -7.10 -11.38 10.39
N CYS A 107 -5.81 -11.05 10.55
CA CYS A 107 -5.36 -10.02 11.48
C CYS A 107 -5.91 -8.65 11.09
N LEU A 108 -5.85 -8.28 9.80
CA LEU A 108 -6.43 -7.03 9.32
C LEU A 108 -7.92 -6.93 9.69
N ASN A 109 -8.72 -7.96 9.42
CA ASN A 109 -10.15 -7.93 9.74
C ASN A 109 -10.40 -7.79 11.24
N THR A 110 -9.56 -8.41 12.08
CA THR A 110 -9.70 -8.37 13.54
C THR A 110 -9.38 -6.97 14.10
N TYR A 111 -8.36 -6.30 13.56
CA TYR A 111 -7.81 -5.06 14.13
C TYR A 111 -8.11 -3.80 13.30
N ALA A 112 -8.72 -3.90 12.11
CA ALA A 112 -9.11 -2.76 11.30
C ALA A 112 -10.03 -1.77 12.04
N PRO A 113 -11.02 -2.20 12.87
CA PRO A 113 -11.81 -1.28 13.68
C PRO A 113 -10.99 -0.46 14.69
N ARG A 114 -9.78 -0.93 15.03
CA ARG A 114 -8.82 -0.23 15.91
C ARG A 114 -7.81 0.61 15.14
N GLY A 115 -8.04 0.85 13.85
CA GLY A 115 -7.20 1.71 13.01
C GLY A 115 -6.10 0.98 12.24
N LEU A 116 -6.00 -0.35 12.31
CA LEU A 116 -5.03 -1.11 11.51
C LEU A 116 -5.35 -0.97 10.01
N ARG A 117 -4.33 -0.67 9.22
CA ARG A 117 -4.39 -0.65 7.74
C ARG A 117 -3.35 -1.58 7.16
N LEU A 118 -3.64 -2.13 5.99
CA LEU A 118 -2.71 -2.96 5.23
C LEU A 118 -2.31 -2.27 3.94
N ILE A 119 -1.02 -2.22 3.64
CA ILE A 119 -0.50 -1.80 2.34
C ILE A 119 0.26 -2.98 1.74
N GLU A 120 -0.19 -3.44 0.58
CA GLU A 120 0.48 -4.46 -0.21
C GLU A 120 1.45 -3.81 -1.20
N VAL A 121 2.72 -4.22 -1.17
CA VAL A 121 3.76 -3.79 -2.11
C VAL A 121 4.22 -5.02 -2.89
N ASP A 122 4.29 -4.91 -4.22
CA ASP A 122 4.80 -5.99 -5.05
C ASP A 122 6.32 -6.17 -4.83
N LYS A 123 6.83 -7.38 -5.08
CA LYS A 123 8.26 -7.67 -4.93
C LYS A 123 9.12 -6.73 -5.77
N ASP A 124 8.69 -6.44 -7.00
CA ASP A 124 9.45 -5.61 -7.93
C ASP A 124 9.46 -4.12 -7.50
N ASP A 125 8.50 -3.74 -6.66
CA ASP A 125 8.31 -2.39 -6.13
C ASP A 125 8.91 -2.20 -4.72
N LEU A 126 9.54 -3.23 -4.13
CA LEU A 126 10.11 -3.14 -2.76
C LEU A 126 11.22 -2.09 -2.62
N VAL A 127 11.86 -1.70 -3.74
CA VAL A 127 12.85 -0.62 -3.76
C VAL A 127 12.26 0.74 -3.40
N ASP A 128 10.95 0.92 -3.59
CA ASP A 128 10.23 2.16 -3.29
C ASP A 128 9.73 2.18 -1.83
N LEU A 129 9.93 1.13 -1.03
CA LEU A 129 9.42 1.02 0.34
C LEU A 129 9.79 2.22 1.26
N PRO A 130 10.99 2.83 1.18
CA PRO A 130 11.31 4.02 1.97
C PRO A 130 10.45 5.25 1.66
N ASP A 131 9.83 5.29 0.49
CA ASP A 131 9.03 6.42 0.00
C ASP A 131 7.51 6.22 0.22
N ILE A 132 7.11 5.07 0.78
CA ILE A 132 5.70 4.68 1.07
C ILE A 132 5.36 4.98 2.53
#